data_AF-A0A3N5LTG6-F1
#
_entry.id   AF-A0A3N5LTG6-F1
#
_cell.length_a   1.000
_cell.length_b   1.000
_cell.length_c   1.000
_cell.angle_alpha   90.00
_cell.angle_beta   90.00
_cell.angle_gamma   90.00
#
_symmetry.space_group_name_H-M   'P 1'
#
loop_
_entity.id
_entity.type
_entity.pdbx_description
1 polymer ?
#
loop_
_entity_poly.entity_id
_entity_poly.type
_entity_poly.pdbx_seq_one_letter_code
_entity_poly.pdbx_strand_id
1 'polypeptide(L)'
;MKSLLKSTLILAVAAIIGHDALAQAPAQPAQAPSSTQQVRPAPGRRSPHDTISAVIGDRRTGNRVTIVYGRPFKKDPRSGEERKIWGTLVPYGKVWRTGADEATLFITQRPIMFGQVAIPAGAYSLFTLPAEDGTAKLIFNRQIGHWGTQYDEKQDFARVDLKKEALEKPADQFTMAIENSPDGGGIVKLMWENTQYSAAFTVPQ
;
A
#
# COMPACT_ATOMS: atom_id res chain seq x y z
N MET A 1 -18.61 61.22 -52.36
CA MET A 1 -19.83 60.45 -52.73
C MET A 1 -19.51 59.59 -53.94
N LYS A 2 -19.77 58.26 -53.84
CA LYS A 2 -19.79 57.26 -54.93
C LYS A 2 -18.41 56.94 -55.58
N SER A 3 -18.08 55.75 -56.07
CA SER A 3 -18.48 54.34 -55.87
C SER A 3 -17.79 53.56 -57.01
N LEU A 4 -17.00 52.55 -56.66
CA LEU A 4 -16.83 51.24 -57.32
C LEU A 4 -16.09 51.08 -58.69
N LEU A 5 -15.07 50.21 -58.61
CA LEU A 5 -14.76 49.01 -59.45
C LEU A 5 -13.99 49.16 -60.79
N LYS A 6 -12.81 48.52 -60.92
CA LYS A 6 -12.58 47.10 -61.34
C LYS A 6 -11.12 46.80 -61.74
N SER A 7 -10.64 45.61 -61.33
CA SER A 7 -9.77 44.67 -62.09
C SER A 7 -8.31 45.07 -62.42
N THR A 8 -7.26 44.22 -62.39
CA THR A 8 -7.06 42.77 -62.18
C THR A 8 -5.52 42.53 -62.20
N LEU A 9 -4.97 41.86 -61.14
CA LEU A 9 -4.01 40.71 -61.15
C LEU A 9 -2.56 40.91 -61.75
N ILE A 10 -1.41 40.43 -61.22
CA ILE A 10 -0.97 39.05 -60.87
C ILE A 10 0.43 39.07 -60.15
N LEU A 11 0.63 38.13 -59.17
CA LEU A 11 1.85 37.47 -58.59
C LEU A 11 2.97 38.32 -57.92
N ALA A 12 3.61 37.94 -56.81
CA ALA A 12 3.90 36.62 -56.18
C ALA A 12 3.90 36.75 -54.63
N VAL A 13 3.37 35.82 -53.80
CA VAL A 13 3.95 34.53 -53.31
C VAL A 13 5.41 34.71 -52.85
N ALA A 14 5.86 34.49 -51.61
CA ALA A 14 5.33 33.81 -50.43
C ALA A 14 5.82 34.46 -49.11
N ALA A 15 5.01 34.32 -48.07
CA ALA A 15 5.37 34.50 -46.67
C ALA A 15 5.93 33.19 -46.06
N ILE A 16 6.18 33.22 -44.75
CA ILE A 16 6.50 32.12 -43.77
C ILE A 16 7.97 32.26 -43.30
N ILE A 17 8.27 32.91 -42.17
CA ILE A 17 8.03 32.59 -40.74
C ILE A 17 8.58 31.22 -40.30
N GLY A 18 9.55 31.28 -39.38
CA GLY A 18 9.99 30.16 -38.53
C GLY A 18 11.11 29.33 -39.17
N HIS A 19 12.11 28.86 -38.45
CA HIS A 19 12.05 28.34 -37.09
C HIS A 19 13.43 28.44 -36.44
N ASP A 20 13.49 29.01 -35.23
CA ASP A 20 14.58 28.73 -34.31
C ASP A 20 14.46 27.27 -33.89
N ALA A 21 15.28 26.42 -34.50
CA ALA A 21 15.38 25.02 -34.14
C ALA A 21 16.25 24.91 -32.87
N LEU A 22 15.61 25.05 -31.71
CA LEU A 22 16.16 24.48 -30.48
C LEU A 22 16.19 22.96 -30.66
N ALA A 23 17.39 22.43 -30.90
CA ALA A 23 17.65 21.00 -30.93
C ALA A 23 17.23 20.38 -29.59
N GLN A 24 16.09 19.68 -29.58
CA GLN A 24 15.72 18.78 -28.51
C GLN A 24 16.68 17.59 -28.55
N ALA A 25 17.51 17.44 -27.51
CA ALA A 25 18.26 16.22 -27.28
C ALA A 25 17.28 15.03 -27.24
N PRO A 26 17.62 13.86 -27.81
CA PRO A 26 16.73 12.72 -27.80
C PRO A 26 16.45 12.33 -26.35
N ALA A 27 15.17 12.33 -25.97
CA ALA A 27 14.73 11.73 -24.73
C ALA A 27 15.15 10.26 -24.74
N GLN A 28 16.10 9.91 -23.89
CA GLN A 28 16.41 8.51 -23.61
C GLN A 28 15.12 7.85 -23.10
N PRO A 29 14.73 6.67 -23.61
CA PRO A 29 13.58 5.96 -23.06
C PRO A 29 13.85 5.76 -21.57
N ALA A 30 12.95 6.29 -20.74
CA ALA A 30 12.98 6.09 -19.30
C ALA A 30 13.11 4.59 -19.06
N GLN A 31 14.26 4.17 -18.56
CA GLN A 31 14.46 2.80 -18.14
C GLN A 31 13.43 2.53 -17.04
N ALA A 32 12.49 1.63 -17.32
CA ALA A 32 11.62 1.09 -16.28
C ALA A 32 12.50 0.63 -15.12
N PRO A 33 12.16 0.93 -13.86
CA PRO A 33 12.95 0.47 -12.74
C PRO A 33 13.03 -1.06 -12.78
N SER A 34 14.19 -1.54 -13.21
CA SER A 34 14.55 -2.94 -13.22
C SER A 34 14.93 -3.31 -11.80
N SER A 35 13.92 -3.61 -11.00
CA SER A 35 14.11 -4.36 -9.77
C SER A 35 12.85 -5.13 -9.45
N THR A 36 12.70 -6.27 -10.10
CA THR A 36 12.24 -7.48 -9.39
C THR A 36 13.24 -7.73 -8.25
N GLN A 37 13.14 -6.96 -7.17
CA GLN A 37 13.54 -7.47 -5.86
C GLN A 37 12.58 -8.62 -5.59
N GLN A 38 12.95 -9.81 -6.07
CA GLN A 38 12.50 -11.04 -5.44
C GLN A 38 12.75 -10.86 -3.95
N VAL A 39 11.67 -10.80 -3.18
CA VAL A 39 11.71 -10.86 -1.72
C VAL A 39 12.27 -12.25 -1.38
N ARG A 40 13.59 -12.39 -1.41
CA ARG A 40 14.27 -13.55 -0.87
C ARG A 40 13.99 -13.53 0.64
N PRO A 41 13.63 -14.66 1.28
CA PRO A 41 13.61 -14.75 2.72
C PRO A 41 14.96 -14.27 3.24
N ALA A 42 14.98 -13.22 4.06
CA ALA A 42 16.23 -12.81 4.66
C ALA A 42 16.71 -13.93 5.61
N PRO A 43 17.99 -14.34 5.56
CA PRO A 43 18.52 -15.32 6.49
C PRO A 43 18.31 -14.81 7.94
N GLY A 44 17.77 -15.65 8.83
CA GLY A 44 17.59 -15.33 10.25
C GLY A 44 16.15 -15.13 10.75
N ARG A 45 15.12 -15.48 9.97
CA ARG A 45 13.70 -15.49 10.40
C ARG A 45 13.51 -16.35 11.65
N ARG A 46 12.89 -15.75 12.67
CA ARG A 46 12.58 -16.36 13.97
C ARG A 46 11.10 -16.70 14.10
N SER A 47 10.26 -16.02 13.33
CA SER A 47 8.84 -16.27 13.20
C SER A 47 8.55 -17.05 11.91
N PRO A 48 7.49 -17.86 11.85
CA PRO A 48 6.91 -18.29 10.58
C PRO A 48 6.51 -17.07 9.74
N HIS A 49 6.52 -17.22 8.41
CA HIS A 49 6.07 -16.19 7.46
C HIS A 49 5.02 -16.75 6.53
N ASP A 50 4.22 -15.84 5.99
CA ASP A 50 3.20 -16.17 5.02
C ASP A 50 3.06 -15.07 3.97
N THR A 51 2.49 -15.45 2.83
CA THR A 51 2.19 -14.55 1.72
C THR A 51 0.76 -14.81 1.27
N ILE A 52 -0.09 -13.82 1.47
CA ILE A 52 -1.48 -13.86 1.02
C ILE A 52 -1.65 -12.94 -0.18
N SER A 53 -2.52 -13.33 -1.11
CA SER A 53 -2.85 -12.51 -2.27
C SER A 53 -4.31 -12.70 -2.65
N ALA A 54 -5.00 -11.58 -2.90
CA ALA A 54 -6.39 -11.58 -3.36
C ALA A 54 -6.54 -10.66 -4.56
N VAL A 55 -7.46 -11.02 -5.46
CA VAL A 55 -7.95 -10.12 -6.51
C VAL A 55 -9.25 -9.52 -6.00
N ILE A 56 -9.28 -8.18 -5.96
CA ILE A 56 -10.40 -7.38 -5.48
C ILE A 56 -11.21 -6.88 -6.67
N GLY A 57 -12.51 -7.19 -6.66
CA GLY A 57 -13.40 -6.98 -7.80
C GLY A 57 -13.37 -8.17 -8.78
N ASP A 58 -13.58 -7.88 -10.06
CA ASP A 58 -13.63 -8.91 -11.10
C ASP A 58 -12.33 -9.73 -11.17
N ARG A 59 -12.45 -11.04 -11.40
CA ARG A 59 -11.30 -11.96 -11.32
C ARG A 59 -10.25 -11.70 -12.42
N ARG A 60 -10.65 -11.15 -13.57
CA ARG A 60 -9.76 -10.89 -14.72
C ARG A 60 -9.20 -9.47 -14.72
N THR A 61 -9.99 -8.52 -14.23
CA THR A 61 -9.73 -7.08 -14.36
C THR A 61 -9.59 -6.35 -13.03
N GLY A 62 -9.79 -7.04 -11.91
CA GLY A 62 -9.71 -6.50 -10.57
C GLY A 62 -8.28 -6.13 -10.14
N ASN A 63 -8.18 -5.50 -8.97
CA ASN A 63 -6.90 -5.12 -8.40
C ASN A 63 -6.31 -6.27 -7.57
N ARG A 64 -5.08 -6.66 -7.83
CA ARG A 64 -4.37 -7.60 -6.97
C ARG A 64 -3.74 -6.88 -5.79
N VAL A 65 -4.05 -7.36 -4.59
CA VAL A 65 -3.41 -6.95 -3.34
C VAL A 65 -2.68 -8.14 -2.75
N THR A 66 -1.44 -7.92 -2.32
CA THR A 66 -0.56 -8.94 -1.74
C THR A 66 -0.01 -8.46 -0.41
N ILE A 67 0.03 -9.34 0.59
CA ILE A 67 0.66 -9.07 1.89
C ILE A 67 1.67 -10.18 2.18
N VAL A 68 2.90 -9.78 2.52
CA VAL A 68 3.97 -10.67 3.01
C VAL A 68 4.27 -10.27 4.45
N TYR A 69 4.15 -11.21 5.38
CA TYR A 69 4.21 -10.88 6.81
C TYR A 69 4.74 -12.03 7.66
N GLY A 70 5.36 -11.67 8.79
CA GLY A 70 5.72 -12.61 9.85
C GLY A 70 4.52 -12.88 10.78
N ARG A 71 4.35 -14.14 11.16
CA ARG A 71 3.21 -14.69 11.92
C ARG A 71 3.63 -15.16 13.32
N PRO A 72 3.91 -14.25 14.26
CA PRO A 72 4.29 -14.64 15.62
C PRO A 72 3.15 -15.39 16.32
N PHE A 73 3.49 -16.43 17.07
CA PHE A 73 2.56 -17.11 17.97
C PHE A 73 2.25 -16.22 19.20
N LYS A 74 1.12 -16.42 19.87
CA LYS A 74 0.85 -15.79 21.16
C LYS A 74 1.71 -16.40 22.28
N LYS A 75 1.96 -17.71 22.19
CA LYS A 75 2.89 -18.40 23.11
C LYS A 75 4.33 -18.07 22.76
N ASP A 76 5.19 -17.97 23.76
CA ASP A 76 6.62 -17.87 23.52
C ASP A 76 7.13 -19.18 22.92
N PRO A 77 7.82 -19.17 21.77
CA PRO A 77 8.26 -20.40 21.11
C PRO A 77 9.40 -21.13 21.84
N ARG A 78 10.06 -20.48 22.81
CA ARG A 78 11.14 -21.09 23.61
C ARG A 78 10.64 -21.57 24.95
N SER A 79 9.90 -20.75 25.70
CA SER A 79 9.40 -21.14 27.03
C SER A 79 8.05 -21.87 26.99
N GLY A 80 7.27 -21.71 25.92
CA GLY A 80 5.91 -22.27 25.82
C GLY A 80 4.85 -21.48 26.60
N GLU A 81 5.25 -20.44 27.32
CA GLU A 81 4.36 -19.63 28.16
C GLU A 81 3.43 -18.74 27.32
N GLU A 82 2.22 -18.52 27.82
CA GLU A 82 1.32 -17.55 27.21
C GLU A 82 1.81 -16.12 27.44
N ARG A 83 1.84 -15.32 26.37
CA ARG A 83 2.19 -13.91 26.46
C ARG A 83 0.93 -13.09 26.31
N LYS A 84 0.78 -12.08 27.16
CA LYS A 84 -0.20 -11.01 26.94
C LYS A 84 0.25 -10.21 25.71
N ILE A 85 -0.54 -10.23 24.64
CA ILE A 85 -0.13 -9.56 23.40
C ILE A 85 -0.40 -8.06 23.48
N TRP A 86 -1.67 -7.66 23.61
CA TRP A 86 -2.03 -6.24 23.60
C TRP A 86 -1.73 -5.56 24.94
N GLY A 87 -1.00 -4.46 24.88
CA GLY A 87 -0.51 -3.71 26.04
C GLY A 87 0.82 -4.21 26.63
N THR A 88 1.36 -5.34 26.16
CA THR A 88 2.69 -5.83 26.58
C THR A 88 3.59 -6.10 25.38
N LEU A 89 3.37 -7.18 24.63
CA LEU A 89 4.18 -7.46 23.43
C LEU A 89 3.95 -6.42 22.33
N VAL A 90 2.69 -5.99 22.17
CA VAL A 90 2.27 -4.87 21.34
C VAL A 90 1.83 -3.75 22.27
N PRO A 91 2.74 -2.84 22.66
CA PRO A 91 2.42 -1.76 23.58
C PRO A 91 1.47 -0.75 22.94
N TYR A 92 0.50 -0.28 23.72
CA TYR A 92 -0.38 0.81 23.30
C TYR A 92 0.38 2.14 23.21
N GLY A 93 -0.08 3.02 22.32
CA GLY A 93 0.54 4.33 22.05
C GLY A 93 1.89 4.24 21.33
N LYS A 94 2.31 3.05 20.88
CA LYS A 94 3.58 2.83 20.19
C LYS A 94 3.37 2.12 18.85
N VAL A 95 4.16 2.52 17.86
CA VAL A 95 4.13 1.91 16.54
C VAL A 95 4.70 0.49 16.61
N TRP A 96 3.96 -0.46 16.05
CA TRP A 96 4.33 -1.86 15.91
C TRP A 96 4.40 -2.23 14.43
N ARG A 97 5.39 -3.05 14.04
CA ARG A 97 5.65 -3.49 12.66
C ARG A 97 4.60 -4.44 12.04
N THR A 98 3.47 -4.63 12.72
CA THR A 98 2.35 -5.44 12.23
C THR A 98 2.77 -6.86 11.83
N GLY A 99 3.58 -7.51 12.67
CA GLY A 99 4.16 -8.82 12.39
C GLY A 99 5.43 -9.07 13.20
N ALA A 100 6.25 -10.01 12.73
CA ALA A 100 7.56 -10.33 13.28
C ALA A 100 8.65 -10.37 12.20
N ASP A 101 9.91 -10.24 12.62
CA ASP A 101 11.08 -10.18 11.74
C ASP A 101 11.09 -8.96 10.82
N GLU A 102 10.90 -9.10 9.50
CA GLU A 102 10.72 -7.99 8.57
C GLU A 102 9.42 -7.22 8.84
N ALA A 103 9.41 -5.92 8.54
CA ALA A 103 8.18 -5.15 8.50
C ALA A 103 7.23 -5.73 7.43
N THR A 104 5.94 -5.85 7.77
CA THR A 104 4.94 -6.42 6.87
C THR A 104 4.89 -5.64 5.57
N LEU A 105 5.03 -6.32 4.44
CA LEU A 105 5.00 -5.72 3.11
C LEU A 105 3.60 -5.81 2.54
N PHE A 106 3.05 -4.67 2.10
CA PHE A 106 1.78 -4.56 1.41
C PHE A 106 2.01 -4.06 -0.01
N ILE A 107 1.45 -4.74 -0.99
CA ILE A 107 1.57 -4.41 -2.40
C ILE A 107 0.17 -4.30 -2.99
N THR A 108 -0.11 -3.20 -3.68
CA THR A 108 -1.33 -3.01 -4.44
C THR A 108 -1.01 -2.62 -5.87
N GLN A 109 -1.60 -3.30 -6.86
CA GLN A 109 -1.32 -3.08 -8.28
C GLN A 109 -2.06 -1.87 -8.87
N ARG A 110 -3.11 -1.41 -8.20
CA ARG A 110 -3.89 -0.22 -8.54
C ARG A 110 -4.06 0.68 -7.32
N PRO A 111 -4.41 1.97 -7.53
CA PRO A 111 -4.83 2.82 -6.44
C PRO A 111 -5.99 2.18 -5.67
N ILE A 112 -6.00 2.36 -4.35
CA ILE A 112 -7.09 1.96 -3.45
C ILE A 112 -7.46 3.12 -2.53
N MET A 113 -8.68 3.12 -2.03
CA MET A 113 -9.20 4.18 -1.16
C MET A 113 -9.63 3.60 0.17
N PHE A 114 -9.05 4.06 1.28
CA PHE A 114 -9.54 3.80 2.62
C PHE A 114 -10.36 5.00 3.09
N GLY A 115 -11.68 4.93 2.93
CA GLY A 115 -12.54 6.10 3.11
C GLY A 115 -12.14 7.22 2.14
N GLN A 116 -11.65 8.34 2.68
CA GLN A 116 -11.16 9.49 1.89
C GLN A 116 -9.65 9.45 1.61
N VAL A 117 -8.93 8.45 2.13
CA VAL A 117 -7.48 8.35 1.99
C VAL A 117 -7.12 7.52 0.77
N ALA A 118 -6.54 8.16 -0.25
CA ALA A 118 -6.04 7.51 -1.45
C ALA A 118 -4.65 6.91 -1.23
N ILE A 119 -4.48 5.62 -1.49
CA ILE A 119 -3.19 4.92 -1.52
C ILE A 119 -2.88 4.54 -2.97
N PRO A 120 -1.88 5.18 -3.61
CA PRO A 120 -1.46 4.85 -4.96
C PRO A 120 -0.97 3.39 -5.08
N ALA A 121 -1.01 2.87 -6.31
CA ALA A 121 -0.35 1.61 -6.66
C ALA A 121 1.13 1.64 -6.22
N GLY A 122 1.60 0.56 -5.61
CA GLY A 122 2.95 0.49 -5.09
C GLY A 122 3.12 -0.53 -3.97
N ALA A 123 4.30 -0.48 -3.36
CA ALA A 123 4.69 -1.29 -2.22
C ALA A 123 4.92 -0.39 -1.01
N TYR A 124 4.42 -0.82 0.15
CA TYR A 124 4.49 -0.10 1.41
C TYR A 124 4.80 -1.09 2.54
N SER A 125 5.52 -0.64 3.56
CA SER A 125 5.52 -1.36 4.83
C SER A 125 4.30 -0.95 5.66
N LEU A 126 3.66 -1.95 6.27
CA LEU A 126 2.56 -1.74 7.20
C LEU A 126 3.07 -1.67 8.62
N PHE A 127 2.58 -0.67 9.33
CA PHE A 127 2.71 -0.57 10.78
C PHE A 127 1.34 -0.34 11.41
N THR A 128 1.21 -0.63 12.70
CA THR A 128 -0.01 -0.42 13.47
C THR A 128 0.32 0.41 14.70
N LEU A 129 -0.49 1.44 14.95
CA LEU A 129 -0.46 2.23 16.17
C LEU A 129 -1.75 1.96 16.95
N PRO A 130 -1.76 1.00 17.89
CA PRO A 130 -2.92 0.74 18.73
C PRO A 130 -2.97 1.70 19.93
N ALA A 131 -4.17 2.05 20.36
CA ALA A 131 -4.43 2.86 21.55
C ALA A 131 -5.18 2.06 22.62
N GLU A 132 -5.09 2.52 23.87
CA GLU A 132 -5.71 1.84 25.03
C GLU A 132 -7.23 1.85 24.98
N ASP A 133 -7.83 2.86 24.35
CA ASP A 133 -9.28 2.98 24.14
C ASP A 133 -9.85 2.00 23.10
N GLY A 134 -8.99 1.19 22.49
CA GLY A 134 -9.34 0.22 21.46
C GLY A 134 -9.34 0.76 20.03
N THR A 135 -9.08 2.05 19.83
CA THR A 135 -8.81 2.60 18.50
C THR A 135 -7.42 2.16 18.01
N ALA A 136 -7.24 2.06 16.70
CA ALA A 136 -5.93 1.80 16.12
C ALA A 136 -5.83 2.45 14.74
N LYS A 137 -4.61 2.81 14.35
CA LYS A 137 -4.29 3.24 12.99
C LYS A 137 -3.47 2.18 12.27
N LEU A 138 -3.81 1.90 11.02
CA LEU A 138 -2.93 1.21 10.08
C LEU A 138 -2.13 2.26 9.32
N ILE A 139 -0.82 2.12 9.30
CA ILE A 139 0.13 3.06 8.74
C ILE A 139 0.74 2.45 7.49
N PHE A 140 0.68 3.18 6.38
CA PHE A 140 1.39 2.85 5.14
C PHE A 140 2.66 3.69 5.09
N ASN A 141 3.81 3.04 5.16
CA ASN A 141 5.12 3.70 5.19
C ASN A 141 5.91 3.39 3.90
N ARG A 142 6.62 4.39 3.37
CA ARG A 142 7.38 4.28 2.10
C ARG A 142 8.68 3.49 2.22
N GLN A 143 9.23 3.37 3.43
CA GLN A 143 10.40 2.53 3.69
C GLN A 143 10.00 1.06 3.56
N ILE A 144 10.76 0.26 2.82
CA ILE A 144 10.49 -1.17 2.62
C ILE A 144 11.73 -2.02 2.94
N GLY A 145 11.51 -3.28 3.33
CA GLY A 145 12.60 -4.25 3.53
C GLY A 145 13.37 -4.11 4.85
N HIS A 146 12.83 -3.36 5.82
CA HIS A 146 13.45 -3.22 7.14
C HIS A 146 13.21 -4.45 8.00
N TRP A 147 14.25 -4.81 8.74
CA TRP A 147 14.18 -5.81 9.80
C TRP A 147 13.90 -5.17 11.16
N GLY A 148 13.12 -5.84 11.99
CA GLY A 148 12.91 -5.47 13.38
C GLY A 148 12.02 -4.23 13.55
N THR A 149 12.36 -3.37 14.50
CA THR A 149 11.53 -2.23 14.94
C THR A 149 11.95 -0.90 14.33
N GLN A 150 12.71 -0.91 13.24
CA GLN A 150 13.09 0.32 12.55
C GLN A 150 11.84 0.98 11.97
N TYR A 151 11.63 2.25 12.32
CA TYR A 151 10.47 3.03 11.90
C TYR A 151 10.88 4.50 11.85
N ASP A 152 10.62 5.15 10.71
CA ASP A 152 10.74 6.60 10.54
C ASP A 152 9.37 7.17 10.17
N GLU A 153 8.79 7.93 11.09
CA GLU A 153 7.49 8.58 10.91
C GLU A 153 7.48 9.55 9.72
N LYS A 154 8.64 10.11 9.33
CA LYS A 154 8.73 10.97 8.15
C LYS A 154 8.47 10.23 6.84
N GLN A 155 8.57 8.90 6.86
CA GLN A 155 8.28 8.03 5.72
C GLN A 155 6.82 7.60 5.66
N ASP A 156 5.98 7.98 6.62
CA ASP A 156 4.56 7.71 6.57
C ASP A 156 3.94 8.37 5.34
N PHE A 157 3.34 7.53 4.49
CA PHE A 157 2.54 7.96 3.36
C PHE A 157 1.13 8.32 3.85
N ALA A 158 0.53 7.44 4.66
CA ALA A 158 -0.82 7.61 5.16
C ALA A 158 -1.06 6.83 6.46
N ARG A 159 -2.05 7.28 7.22
CA ARG A 159 -2.61 6.57 8.36
C ARG A 159 -4.11 6.44 8.18
N VAL A 160 -4.64 5.23 8.32
CA VAL A 160 -6.07 4.93 8.16
C VAL A 160 -6.61 4.31 9.43
N ASP A 161 -7.87 4.57 9.74
CA ASP A 161 -8.54 4.01 10.91
C ASP A 161 -8.77 2.51 10.74
N LEU A 162 -8.52 1.76 11.82
CA LEU A 162 -8.88 0.36 11.95
C LEU A 162 -10.14 0.24 12.82
N LYS A 163 -11.11 -0.55 12.35
CA LYS A 163 -12.23 -1.00 13.16
C LYS A 163 -11.78 -2.17 14.02
N LYS A 164 -12.06 -2.12 15.33
CA LYS A 164 -11.78 -3.21 16.26
C LYS A 164 -13.03 -4.07 16.49
N GLU A 165 -12.86 -5.37 16.46
CA GLU A 165 -13.88 -6.36 16.77
C GLU A 165 -13.28 -7.49 17.62
N ALA A 166 -14.12 -8.16 18.41
CA ALA A 166 -13.72 -9.37 19.11
C ALA A 166 -13.83 -10.58 18.17
N LEU A 167 -12.86 -11.49 18.23
CA LEU A 167 -12.93 -12.77 17.52
C LEU A 167 -13.79 -13.76 18.32
N GLU A 168 -14.65 -14.49 17.61
CA GLU A 168 -15.42 -15.61 18.20
C GLU A 168 -14.49 -16.74 18.67
N LYS A 169 -13.44 -17.01 17.90
CA LYS A 169 -12.41 -18.00 18.20
C LYS A 169 -11.06 -17.31 18.29
N PRO A 170 -10.34 -17.44 19.42
CA PRO A 170 -9.04 -16.82 19.57
C PRO A 170 -8.04 -17.30 18.50
N ALA A 171 -7.27 -16.38 17.93
CA ALA A 171 -6.18 -16.69 17.02
C ALA A 171 -4.87 -16.90 17.80
N ASP A 172 -4.36 -18.14 17.82
CA ASP A 172 -3.09 -18.48 18.49
C ASP A 172 -1.87 -17.91 17.78
N GLN A 173 -2.00 -17.57 16.51
CA GLN A 173 -0.94 -17.03 15.66
C GLN A 173 -1.44 -15.78 14.96
N PHE A 174 -0.62 -14.74 14.91
CA PHE A 174 -0.94 -13.54 14.15
C PHE A 174 -1.23 -13.92 12.70
N THR A 175 -2.42 -13.53 12.24
CA THR A 175 -2.94 -13.91 10.93
C THR A 175 -3.53 -12.68 10.27
N MET A 176 -3.16 -12.47 9.00
CA MET A 176 -3.75 -11.44 8.16
C MET A 176 -4.60 -12.09 7.08
N ALA A 177 -5.62 -11.36 6.62
CA ALA A 177 -6.46 -11.78 5.51
C ALA A 177 -6.79 -10.58 4.60
N ILE A 178 -7.03 -10.88 3.33
CA ILE A 178 -7.58 -9.94 2.35
C ILE A 178 -8.83 -10.60 1.78
N GLU A 179 -9.97 -9.95 1.94
CA GLU A 179 -11.27 -10.45 1.48
C GLU A 179 -11.92 -9.45 0.53
N ASN A 180 -12.79 -9.94 -0.37
CA ASN A 180 -13.68 -9.05 -1.11
C ASN A 180 -14.80 -8.59 -0.16
N SER A 181 -15.11 -7.29 -0.19
CA SER A 181 -16.24 -6.74 0.54
C SER A 181 -17.54 -7.01 -0.23
N PRO A 182 -18.63 -7.43 0.44
CA PRO A 182 -19.95 -7.55 -0.20
C PRO A 182 -20.43 -6.24 -0.84
N ASP A 183 -20.06 -5.10 -0.25
CA ASP A 183 -20.43 -3.76 -0.73
C ASP A 183 -19.48 -3.21 -1.82
N GLY A 184 -18.60 -4.07 -2.35
CA GLY A 184 -17.57 -3.70 -3.30
C GLY A 184 -16.26 -3.26 -2.64
N GLY A 185 -15.14 -3.50 -3.34
CA GLY A 185 -13.81 -3.31 -2.78
C GLY A 185 -13.35 -4.50 -1.94
N GLY A 186 -12.43 -4.26 -1.02
CA GLY A 186 -11.81 -5.30 -0.20
C GLY A 186 -11.69 -4.90 1.27
N ILE A 187 -11.36 -5.88 2.11
CA ILE A 187 -11.15 -5.69 3.54
C ILE A 187 -9.81 -6.33 3.90
N VAL A 188 -8.92 -5.56 4.52
CA VAL A 188 -7.72 -6.09 5.19
C VAL A 188 -8.09 -6.39 6.62
N LYS A 189 -7.75 -7.59 7.10
CA LYS A 189 -7.97 -8.02 8.49
C LYS A 189 -6.64 -8.39 9.15
N LEU A 190 -6.53 -8.08 10.44
CA LEU A 190 -5.42 -8.40 11.32
C LEU A 190 -6.00 -9.10 12.55
N MET A 191 -5.63 -10.37 12.79
CA MET A 191 -6.24 -11.21 13.81
C MET A 191 -5.18 -11.76 14.74
N TRP A 192 -5.35 -11.55 16.05
CA TRP A 192 -4.48 -12.12 17.08
C TRP A 192 -5.15 -12.15 18.45
N GLU A 193 -4.97 -13.27 19.17
CA GLU A 193 -5.72 -13.55 20.40
C GLU A 193 -7.21 -13.37 20.12
N ASN A 194 -7.89 -12.54 20.92
CA ASN A 194 -9.31 -12.29 20.82
C ASN A 194 -9.64 -11.03 20.01
N THR A 195 -8.64 -10.41 19.36
CA THR A 195 -8.81 -9.12 18.67
C THR A 195 -8.69 -9.28 17.16
N GLN A 196 -9.66 -8.71 16.45
CA GLN A 196 -9.59 -8.42 15.03
C GLN A 196 -9.54 -6.90 14.83
N TYR A 197 -8.57 -6.44 14.06
CA TYR A 197 -8.62 -5.13 13.43
C TYR A 197 -8.92 -5.27 11.95
N SER A 198 -9.73 -4.38 11.39
CA SER A 198 -10.05 -4.38 9.97
C SER A 198 -10.09 -2.99 9.36
N ALA A 199 -9.72 -2.89 8.10
CA ALA A 199 -9.87 -1.68 7.29
C ALA A 199 -10.45 -2.06 5.93
N ALA A 200 -11.62 -1.51 5.61
CA ALA A 200 -12.24 -1.64 4.31
C ALA A 200 -11.63 -0.61 3.34
N PHE A 201 -11.45 -1.02 2.09
CA PHE A 201 -11.01 -0.15 1.01
C PHE A 201 -11.81 -0.40 -0.27
N THR A 202 -11.89 0.60 -1.13
CA THR A 202 -12.44 0.47 -2.48
C THR A 202 -11.34 0.56 -3.52
N VAL A 203 -11.64 0.07 -4.72
CA VAL A 203 -10.79 0.24 -5.91
C VAL A 203 -11.50 1.25 -6.80
N PRO A 204 -10.94 2.46 -7.02
CA PRO A 204 -11.47 3.41 -7.98
C PRO A 204 -11.63 2.75 -9.36
N GLN A 205 -12.75 3.02 -10.02
CA GLN A 205 -12.99 2.60 -11.39
C GLN A 205 -12.11 3.37 -12.37
#